data_AF-A0A7C3H379-F1
#
_entry.id   AF-A0A7C3H379-F1
#
_cell.length_a   1.000
_cell.length_b   1.000
_cell.length_c   1.000
_cell.angle_alpha   90.00
_cell.angle_beta   90.00
_cell.angle_gamma   90.00
#
_symmetry.space_group_name_H-M   'P 1'
#
loop_
_entity.id
_entity.type
_entity.pdbx_description
1 polymer ?
#
loop_
_entity_poly.entity_id
_entity_poly.type
_entity_poly.pdbx_seq_one_letter_code
_entity_poly.pdbx_strand_id
1 'polypeptide(L)'
;MKQAGIRLKAPVKKAILEALSERDETAAICYDKEGRPEPDPKLRDYERVPLDEDIHAYFRREVQPYVPDAWINEHVRDERDGGVGKVGYEINFNRYFYTYAPPRPLEAIEAEIEAIEAEILQLLQSDHGSSTHAIWSKQR
;
A
#
# COMPACT_ATOMS: atom_id res chain seq x y z
N MET A 1 10.12 0.11 -38.91
CA MET A 1 10.67 1.40 -38.38
C MET A 1 12.05 1.73 -38.96
N LYS A 2 13.13 0.98 -38.66
CA LYS A 2 14.47 1.23 -39.25
C LYS A 2 14.49 1.13 -40.78
N GLN A 3 13.76 0.16 -41.33
CA GLN A 3 13.62 -0.05 -42.78
C GLN A 3 12.87 1.09 -43.49
N ALA A 4 12.09 1.89 -42.74
CA ALA A 4 11.37 3.06 -43.24
C ALA A 4 12.14 4.39 -43.01
N GLY A 5 13.40 4.34 -42.53
CA GLY A 5 14.21 5.54 -42.27
C GLY A 5 13.82 6.36 -41.03
N ILE A 6 12.83 5.92 -40.25
CA ILE A 6 12.30 6.67 -39.09
C ILE A 6 13.14 6.38 -37.84
N ARG A 7 13.78 7.40 -37.26
CA ARG A 7 14.44 7.33 -35.95
C ARG A 7 13.51 7.78 -34.83
N LEU A 8 13.07 6.83 -34.01
CA LEU A 8 12.31 7.12 -32.80
C LEU A 8 13.26 7.38 -31.62
N LYS A 9 13.00 8.46 -30.86
CA LYS A 9 13.64 8.71 -29.56
C LYS A 9 13.16 7.68 -28.53
N ALA A 10 13.99 7.38 -27.52
CA ALA A 10 13.68 6.36 -26.51
C ALA A 10 12.31 6.54 -25.81
N PRO A 11 11.87 7.76 -25.43
CA PRO A 11 10.56 7.95 -24.81
C PRO A 11 9.39 7.55 -25.72
N VAL A 12 9.49 7.84 -27.02
CA VAL A 12 8.45 7.50 -27.99
C VAL A 12 8.36 5.99 -28.20
N LYS A 13 9.51 5.30 -28.25
CA LYS A 13 9.53 3.84 -28.32
C LYS A 13 8.88 3.21 -27.08
N LYS A 14 9.20 3.74 -25.90
CA LYS A 14 8.63 3.28 -24.63
C LYS A 14 7.11 3.46 -24.63
N ALA A 15 6.61 4.64 -25.02
CA ALA A 15 5.18 4.92 -25.08
C ALA A 15 4.43 3.99 -26.06
N ILE A 16 5.01 3.70 -27.23
CA ILE A 16 4.42 2.76 -28.19
C ILE A 16 4.36 1.34 -27.60
N LEU A 17 5.44 0.89 -26.96
CA LEU A 17 5.50 -0.43 -26.31
C LEU A 17 4.44 -0.54 -25.20
N GLU A 18 4.37 0.47 -24.32
CA GLU A 18 3.40 0.49 -23.22
C GLU A 18 1.94 0.54 -23.71
N ALA A 19 1.67 1.17 -24.85
CA ALA A 19 0.33 1.28 -25.40
C ALA A 19 -0.13 0.04 -26.18
N LEU A 20 0.80 -0.72 -26.79
CA LEU A 20 0.51 -1.80 -27.73
C LEU A 20 0.98 -3.18 -27.27
N SER A 21 1.44 -3.32 -26.02
CA SER A 21 1.91 -4.58 -25.46
C SER A 21 1.26 -4.84 -24.11
N GLU A 22 1.11 -6.12 -23.79
CA GLU A 22 0.67 -6.59 -22.48
C GLU A 22 1.79 -7.36 -21.79
N ARG A 23 1.65 -7.53 -20.48
CA ARG A 23 2.60 -8.33 -19.70
C ARG A 23 2.14 -9.78 -19.73
N ASP A 24 3.09 -10.66 -19.99
CA ASP A 24 2.91 -12.12 -19.93
C ASP A 24 3.82 -12.66 -18.82
N GLU A 25 3.23 -13.21 -17.77
CA GLU A 25 3.95 -13.79 -16.63
C GLU A 25 4.63 -15.12 -16.96
N THR A 26 4.24 -15.76 -18.08
CA THR A 26 4.78 -17.03 -18.55
C THR A 26 5.88 -16.87 -19.59
N ALA A 27 6.17 -15.62 -19.99
CA ALA A 27 7.21 -15.31 -20.96
C ALA A 27 8.61 -15.70 -20.44
N ALA A 28 9.49 -16.05 -21.38
CA ALA A 28 10.88 -16.32 -21.06
C ALA A 28 11.59 -15.08 -20.49
N ILE A 29 12.53 -15.30 -19.57
CA ILE A 29 13.36 -14.25 -18.99
C ILE A 29 14.12 -13.51 -20.09
N CYS A 30 13.98 -12.18 -20.12
CA CYS A 30 14.79 -11.29 -20.97
C CYS A 30 16.16 -11.10 -20.33
N TYR A 31 17.20 -11.10 -21.16
CA TYR A 31 18.59 -10.89 -20.73
C TYR A 31 19.17 -9.63 -21.36
N ASP A 32 19.97 -8.90 -20.60
CA ASP A 32 20.72 -7.75 -21.08
C ASP A 32 21.87 -8.17 -22.02
N LYS A 33 22.63 -7.19 -22.51
CA LYS A 33 23.76 -7.44 -23.43
C LYS A 33 24.90 -8.20 -22.76
N GLU A 34 24.97 -8.16 -21.44
CA GLU A 34 25.96 -8.83 -20.61
C GLU A 34 25.49 -10.24 -20.18
N GLY A 35 24.30 -10.66 -20.61
CA GLY A 35 23.74 -11.98 -20.30
C GLY A 35 23.12 -12.08 -18.90
N ARG A 36 22.82 -10.96 -18.24
CA ARG A 36 22.15 -10.93 -16.94
C ARG A 36 20.64 -10.77 -17.13
N PRO A 37 19.80 -11.38 -16.28
CA PRO A 37 18.36 -11.14 -16.30
C PRO A 37 18.05 -9.64 -16.21
N GLU A 38 17.18 -9.15 -17.10
CA GLU A 38 16.74 -7.76 -17.06
C GLU A 38 15.87 -7.54 -15.81
N PRO A 39 16.17 -6.53 -14.97
CA PRO A 39 15.39 -6.29 -13.77
C PRO A 39 14.02 -5.70 -14.14
N ASP A 40 12.95 -6.31 -13.63
CA ASP A 40 11.61 -5.73 -13.71
C ASP A 40 11.30 -4.94 -12.43
N PRO A 41 11.10 -3.61 -12.52
CA PRO A 41 10.77 -2.79 -11.36
C PRO A 41 9.50 -3.22 -10.61
N LYS A 42 8.55 -3.89 -11.27
CA LYS A 42 7.30 -4.36 -10.65
C LYS A 42 7.46 -5.67 -9.86
N LEU A 43 8.54 -6.42 -10.09
CA LEU A 43 8.84 -7.68 -9.40
C LEU A 43 9.90 -7.52 -8.31
N ARG A 44 10.35 -6.28 -8.04
CA ARG A 44 11.33 -6.01 -6.99
C ARG A 44 10.69 -6.16 -5.62
N ASP A 45 11.25 -7.03 -4.81
CA ASP A 45 10.89 -7.19 -3.41
C ASP A 45 12.14 -7.09 -2.51
N TYR A 46 11.91 -7.01 -1.20
CA TYR A 46 12.95 -6.92 -0.18
C TYR A 46 12.70 -7.94 0.92
N GLU A 47 13.75 -8.67 1.26
CA GLU A 47 13.73 -9.60 2.39
C GLU A 47 14.42 -9.00 3.61
N ARG A 48 13.87 -9.30 4.79
CA ARG A 48 14.48 -8.94 6.07
C ARG A 48 15.37 -10.09 6.53
N VAL A 49 16.67 -9.93 6.35
CA VAL A 49 17.66 -10.91 6.79
C VAL A 49 18.13 -10.58 8.21
N PRO A 50 18.20 -11.55 9.13
CA PRO A 50 18.83 -11.35 10.44
C PRO A 50 20.26 -10.80 10.30
N LEU A 51 20.65 -9.86 11.17
CA LEU A 51 21.94 -9.17 11.06
C LEU A 51 23.15 -10.11 11.26
N ASP A 52 22.96 -11.19 12.00
CA ASP A 52 23.96 -12.21 12.31
C ASP A 52 24.04 -13.35 11.27
N GLU A 53 23.25 -13.26 10.20
CA GLU A 53 23.18 -14.29 9.16
C GLU A 53 23.76 -13.84 7.81
N ASP A 54 24.39 -14.76 7.08
CA ASP A 54 24.84 -14.53 5.71
C ASP A 54 23.65 -14.43 4.75
N ILE A 55 23.61 -13.35 3.97
CA ILE A 55 22.51 -13.05 3.04
C ILE A 55 22.33 -14.15 2.00
N HIS A 56 23.42 -14.72 1.48
CA HIS A 56 23.31 -15.78 0.47
C HIS A 56 22.82 -17.09 1.07
N ALA A 57 23.20 -17.41 2.30
CA ALA A 57 22.68 -18.56 3.04
C ALA A 57 21.19 -18.42 3.32
N TYR A 58 20.74 -17.25 3.79
CA TYR A 58 19.32 -16.94 3.97
C TYR A 58 18.56 -17.09 2.65
N PHE A 59 19.06 -16.46 1.57
CA PHE A 59 18.42 -16.48 0.25
C PHE A 59 18.23 -17.90 -0.29
N ARG A 60 19.24 -18.77 -0.18
CA ARG A 60 19.13 -20.17 -0.61
C ARG A 60 18.12 -20.98 0.20
N ARG A 61 17.93 -20.63 1.47
CA ARG A 61 17.01 -21.35 2.38
C ARG A 61 15.57 -20.86 2.26
N GLU A 62 15.37 -19.55 2.26
CA GLU A 62 14.05 -18.93 2.45
C GLU A 62 13.46 -18.35 1.16
N VAL A 63 14.26 -18.04 0.14
CA VAL A 63 13.79 -17.36 -1.07
C VAL A 63 13.81 -18.27 -2.29
N GLN A 64 15.00 -18.81 -2.61
CA GLN A 64 15.23 -19.60 -3.82
C GLN A 64 14.29 -20.81 -3.99
N PRO A 65 13.87 -21.54 -2.94
CA PRO A 65 12.93 -22.65 -3.09
C PRO A 65 11.53 -22.24 -3.56
N TYR A 66 11.12 -20.99 -3.26
CA TYR A 66 9.79 -20.48 -3.57
C TYR A 66 9.78 -19.61 -4.82
N VAL A 67 10.89 -18.92 -5.10
CA VAL A 67 11.07 -18.08 -6.28
C VAL A 67 12.40 -18.44 -6.96
N PRO A 68 12.42 -19.51 -7.78
CA PRO A 68 13.66 -20.03 -8.37
C PRO A 68 14.39 -19.02 -9.27
N ASP A 69 13.63 -18.15 -9.93
CA ASP A 69 14.14 -17.12 -10.84
C ASP A 69 14.57 -15.84 -10.10
N ALA A 70 14.46 -15.78 -8.77
CA ALA A 70 14.93 -14.62 -8.02
C ALA A 70 16.47 -14.57 -7.99
N TRP A 71 17.00 -13.35 -7.89
CA TRP A 71 18.43 -13.11 -7.67
C TRP A 71 18.64 -11.92 -6.73
N ILE A 72 19.78 -11.92 -6.05
CA ILE A 72 20.16 -10.83 -5.16
C ILE A 72 20.69 -9.65 -5.98
N ASN A 73 20.21 -8.45 -5.70
CA ASN A 73 20.74 -7.23 -6.28
C ASN A 73 21.98 -6.74 -5.50
N GLU A 74 23.17 -7.14 -5.96
CA GLU A 74 24.46 -6.78 -5.35
C GLU A 74 24.89 -5.31 -5.54
N HIS A 75 24.12 -4.50 -6.28
CA HIS A 75 24.38 -3.08 -6.43
C HIS A 75 23.85 -2.25 -5.26
N VAL A 76 22.88 -2.76 -4.51
CA VAL A 76 22.42 -2.10 -3.28
C VAL A 76 23.40 -2.46 -2.18
N ARG A 77 24.08 -1.45 -1.65
CA ARG A 77 25.07 -1.62 -0.59
C ARG A 77 24.81 -0.67 0.56
N ASP A 78 25.18 -1.12 1.75
CA ASP A 78 25.12 -0.28 2.93
C ASP A 78 26.25 0.76 2.91
N GLU A 79 25.93 1.97 3.34
CA GLU A 79 26.87 3.09 3.28
C GLU A 79 27.98 2.99 4.33
N ARG A 80 27.77 2.22 5.41
CA ARG A 80 28.70 2.12 6.54
C ARG A 80 29.68 0.96 6.39
N ASP A 81 29.20 -0.21 5.99
CA ASP A 81 30.02 -1.42 5.89
C ASP A 81 30.29 -1.89 4.46
N GLY A 82 29.59 -1.35 3.44
CA GLY A 82 29.74 -1.73 2.04
C GLY A 82 29.19 -3.13 1.69
N GLY A 83 28.55 -3.80 2.65
CA GLY A 83 27.87 -5.08 2.50
C GLY A 83 26.67 -4.97 1.57
N VAL A 84 26.20 -6.12 1.07
CA VAL A 84 25.00 -6.17 0.21
C VAL A 84 23.76 -5.87 1.05
N GLY A 85 22.84 -5.07 0.52
CA GLY A 85 21.61 -4.66 1.21
C GLY A 85 21.75 -3.35 1.98
N LYS A 86 20.89 -3.14 2.99
CA LYS A 86 20.93 -1.99 3.89
C LYS A 86 20.73 -2.47 5.32
N VAL A 87 21.58 -2.01 6.24
CA VAL A 87 21.47 -2.39 7.65
C VAL A 87 20.51 -1.44 8.37
N GLY A 88 19.53 -2.00 9.05
CA GLY A 88 18.53 -1.24 9.80
C GLY A 88 18.06 -1.98 11.04
N TYR A 89 17.56 -1.22 12.01
CA TYR A 89 16.95 -1.75 13.24
C TYR A 89 15.47 -1.42 13.25
N GLU A 90 14.64 -2.39 13.60
CA GLU A 90 13.20 -2.20 13.77
C GLU A 90 12.85 -2.22 15.26
N ILE A 91 12.17 -1.17 15.71
CA ILE A 91 11.54 -1.16 17.03
C ILE A 91 10.07 -1.51 16.82
N ASN A 92 9.66 -2.71 17.23
CA ASN A 92 8.24 -3.09 17.17
C ASN A 92 7.48 -2.33 18.26
N PHE A 93 6.92 -1.18 17.90
CA PHE A 93 6.25 -0.31 18.86
C PHE A 93 5.06 -1.01 19.54
N ASN A 94 4.30 -1.80 18.79
CA ASN A 94 3.17 -2.53 19.35
C ASN A 94 3.64 -3.58 20.38
N ARG A 95 4.77 -4.26 20.16
CA ARG A 95 5.28 -5.23 21.14
C ARG A 95 5.67 -4.56 22.46
N TYR A 96 6.28 -3.37 22.41
CA TYR A 96 6.89 -2.76 23.59
C TYR A 96 6.03 -1.68 24.26
N PHE A 97 5.16 -1.02 23.50
CA PHE A 97 4.39 0.14 23.97
C PHE A 97 2.89 -0.05 23.83
N TYR A 98 2.41 -1.20 23.32
CA TYR A 98 0.98 -1.47 23.33
C TYR A 98 0.51 -1.78 24.75
N THR A 99 -0.27 -0.86 25.29
CA THR A 99 -1.07 -1.10 26.48
C THR A 99 -2.47 -1.49 26.01
N TYR A 100 -2.92 -2.68 26.41
CA TYR A 100 -4.30 -3.08 26.15
C TYR A 100 -5.25 -2.09 26.84
N ALA A 101 -6.06 -1.40 26.03
CA ALA A 101 -7.17 -0.60 26.50
C ALA A 101 -8.44 -1.45 26.33
N PRO A 102 -9.10 -1.86 27.43
CA PRO A 102 -10.37 -2.55 27.31
C PRO A 102 -11.39 -1.63 26.61
N PRO A 103 -12.30 -2.19 25.79
CA PRO A 103 -13.38 -1.42 25.21
C PRO A 103 -14.26 -0.84 26.32
N ARG A 104 -14.94 0.28 26.01
CA ARG A 104 -15.92 0.88 26.93
C ARG A 104 -17.05 -0.13 27.24
N PRO A 105 -17.62 -0.14 28.47
CA PRO A 105 -18.70 -1.06 28.84
C PRO A 105 -19.90 -0.93 27.90
N LEU A 106 -20.62 -2.03 27.69
CA LEU A 106 -21.79 -2.06 26.80
C LEU A 106 -22.88 -1.10 27.28
N GLU A 107 -23.10 -1.04 28.58
CA GLU A 107 -24.11 -0.20 29.23
C GLU A 107 -23.85 1.28 28.97
N ALA A 108 -22.57 1.69 28.84
CA ALA A 108 -22.21 3.06 28.47
C ALA A 108 -22.44 3.34 26.99
N ILE A 109 -22.37 2.33 26.12
CA ILE A 109 -22.74 2.45 24.71
C ILE A 109 -24.25 2.63 24.59
N GLU A 110 -25.02 1.78 25.28
CA GLU A 110 -26.49 1.81 25.28
C GLU A 110 -27.03 3.15 25.78
N ALA A 111 -26.53 3.65 26.92
CA ALA A 111 -26.97 4.92 27.48
C ALA A 111 -26.65 6.12 26.56
N GLU A 112 -25.51 6.10 25.87
CA GLU A 112 -25.18 7.14 24.88
C GLU A 112 -26.09 7.08 23.65
N ILE A 113 -26.43 5.87 23.18
CA ILE A 113 -27.36 5.69 22.06
C ILE A 113 -28.74 6.25 22.43
N GLU A 114 -29.29 5.89 23.59
CA GLU A 114 -30.57 6.39 24.07
C GLU A 114 -30.59 7.92 24.21
N ALA A 115 -29.50 8.51 24.71
CA ALA A 115 -29.37 9.96 24.82
C ALA A 115 -29.41 10.65 23.45
N ILE A 116 -28.69 10.10 22.46
CA ILE A 116 -28.69 10.62 21.08
C ILE A 116 -30.08 10.44 20.43
N GLU A 117 -30.74 9.31 20.64
CA GLU A 117 -32.10 9.07 20.14
C GLU A 117 -33.10 10.10 20.70
N ALA A 118 -33.02 10.40 21.99
CA ALA A 118 -33.85 11.43 22.62
C ALA A 118 -33.58 12.83 22.05
N GLU A 119 -32.32 13.18 21.82
CA GLU A 119 -31.92 14.45 21.21
C GLU A 119 -32.47 14.59 19.77
N ILE A 120 -32.35 13.53 18.96
CA ILE A 120 -32.88 13.51 17.59
C ILE A 120 -34.39 13.70 17.59
N LEU A 121 -35.12 13.01 18.48
CA LEU A 121 -36.57 13.17 18.60
C LEU A 121 -36.96 14.59 19.00
N GLN A 122 -36.22 15.21 19.91
CA GLN A 122 -36.44 16.58 20.33
C GLN A 122 -36.24 17.57 19.16
N LEU A 123 -35.15 17.42 18.39
CA LEU A 123 -34.85 18.25 17.22
C LEU A 123 -35.94 18.14 16.14
N LEU A 124 -36.38 16.91 15.83
CA LEU A 124 -37.43 16.67 14.86
C LEU A 124 -38.77 17.30 15.30
N GLN A 125 -39.09 17.26 16.59
CA GLN A 125 -40.28 17.90 17.14
C GLN A 125 -40.20 19.43 17.07
N SER A 126 -39.02 20.03 17.31
CA SER A 126 -38.84 21.48 17.17
C SER A 126 -38.98 21.97 15.72
N ASP A 127 -38.52 21.21 14.74
CA ASP A 127 -38.60 21.60 13.33
C ASP A 127 -40.04 21.48 12.76
N HIS A 128 -40.84 20.55 13.27
CA HIS A 128 -42.25 20.41 12.88
C HIS A 128 -43.20 21.38 13.62
N GLY A 129 -42.70 22.14 14.60
CA GLY A 129 -43.48 23.10 15.40
C GLY A 129 -43.48 24.55 14.90
N SER A 130 -42.64 24.92 13.93
CA SER A 130 -42.48 26.32 13.47
C SER A 130 -43.15 26.61 12.11
N SER A 131 -44.32 26.02 11.84
CA SER A 131 -45.19 26.43 10.73
C SER A 131 -46.66 26.39 11.14
N THR A 132 -47.08 27.31 12.01
CA THR A 132 -48.50 27.67 12.11
C THR A 132 -48.61 29.19 12.14
N HIS A 133 -48.76 29.77 10.94
CA HIS A 133 -49.26 31.13 10.77
C HIS A 133 -50.67 31.21 11.37
N ALA A 134 -50.81 31.82 12.54
CA ALA A 134 -52.13 32.20 13.06
C ALA A 134 -52.58 33.49 12.38
N ILE A 135 -53.31 33.37 11.26
CA ILE A 135 -54.10 34.46 10.69
C ILE A 135 -55.51 34.33 11.26
N TRP A 136 -55.85 35.15 12.25
CA TRP A 136 -57.25 35.35 12.64
C TRP A 136 -57.69 36.76 12.22
N SER A 137 -58.54 36.85 11.19
CA SER A 137 -59.29 38.07 10.87
C SER A 137 -60.63 38.05 11.62
N LYS A 138 -60.82 38.99 12.54
CA LYS A 138 -62.12 39.24 13.19
C LYS A 138 -62.88 40.28 12.37
N GLN A 139 -63.91 39.85 11.65
CA GLN A 139 -64.80 40.74 10.92
C GLN A 139 -65.93 41.19 11.86
N ARG A 140 -66.13 42.50 11.95
CA ARG A 140 -67.36 43.15 12.39
C ARG A 140 -67.67 44.25 11.39
#